data_AF-A0A7V9VP99-F1
#
_entry.id   AF-A0A7V9VP99-F1
#
_cell.length_a   1.000
_cell.length_b   1.000
_cell.length_c   1.000
_cell.angle_alpha   90.00
_cell.angle_beta   90.00
_cell.angle_gamma   90.00
#
_symmetry.space_group_name_H-M   'P 1'
#
loop_
_entity.id
_entity.type
_entity.pdbx_description
1 polymer ?
#
loop_
_entity_poly.entity_id
_entity_poly.type
_entity_poly.pdbx_seq_one_letter_code
_entity_poly.pdbx_strand_id
1 'polypeptide(L)'
;YVLRRIMRRAIQQTRPLGIESELLSPLCERVIEVMGEAYPELHTERETILGWAAAEEAGFARTLRQGETLLGELISEAKGSGAAEISAAAVFQLHDTYGFPSEMTKEMIAPHGLTVDEPAFEALMERARTVSRAGGGSSASTNGTLPSRDEAFEFAREAGFETDFKGYEKTAVETVLGAVRSGSDGTLLVKLEESPFYPEGGGQISDSGFVETDRGRGRVAGVYRLGDDQVLAIVPETGTIEPGETARAEVDRGARLATEANHTATHLLHAALRERLGDHVRQAGSYVGPDKLRFDFNHGERMSSAELADVEQRVNGWILQNSRVHAISTTLDEARSLGAMALFGEKYGDIVRMVEIASVSRELCGGTHVASSGEIGLFHLTGETSSASNVRRIEATTGPVSAALFAERNRQVAEISELLRAPESAIVENVRRLAERVKDLERRSAEPTTDHSEALLAAATPIGGVPVVVEPVEELDAKALLALSDRVRQKLGDAAVVLGSSTEGRVHLVANVAEGVVARGLEAGDLVKLAAEIVGGGGGGRPTMAQAGGRDPAKLGEALAAARTRIEGVLG
;
A
#
# COMPACT_ATOMS: atom_id res chain seq x y z
N TYR A 1 -1.07 17.82 12.55
CA TYR A 1 0.35 18.24 12.44
C TYR A 1 0.79 19.05 13.66
N VAL A 2 0.18 20.21 13.94
CA VAL A 2 0.59 21.11 15.05
C VAL A 2 0.62 20.42 16.41
N LEU A 3 -0.44 19.68 16.78
CA LEU A 3 -0.50 18.97 18.06
C LEU A 3 0.65 17.97 18.21
N ARG A 4 0.94 17.19 17.17
CA ARG A 4 2.09 16.26 17.14
C ARG A 4 3.41 16.99 17.30
N ARG A 5 3.59 18.13 16.63
CA ARG A 5 4.80 18.96 16.79
C ARG A 5 5.01 19.34 18.26
N ILE A 6 3.95 19.77 18.95
CA ILE A 6 4.02 20.16 20.36
C ILE A 6 4.34 18.95 21.24
N MET A 7 3.63 17.84 21.06
CA MET A 7 3.84 16.61 21.83
C MET A 7 5.27 16.06 21.66
N ARG A 8 5.76 15.97 20.42
CA ARG A 8 7.12 15.50 20.12
C ARG A 8 8.19 16.40 20.71
N ARG A 9 7.99 17.72 20.66
CA ARG A 9 8.91 18.69 21.29
C ARG A 9 8.94 18.52 22.80
N ALA A 10 7.77 18.33 23.43
CA ALA A 10 7.71 18.03 24.86
C ALA A 10 8.48 16.75 25.19
N ILE A 11 8.28 15.66 24.45
CA ILE A 11 9.02 14.39 24.61
C ILE A 11 10.53 14.56 24.40
N GLN A 12 10.96 15.41 23.46
CA GLN A 12 12.40 15.66 23.27
C GLN A 12 13.02 16.41 24.44
N GLN A 13 12.30 17.38 25.01
CA GLN A 13 12.80 18.19 26.12
C GLN A 13 12.93 17.42 27.43
N THR A 14 12.32 16.24 27.56
CA THR A 14 12.47 15.38 28.74
C THR A 14 13.83 14.69 28.80
N ARG A 15 14.49 14.46 27.66
CA ARG A 15 15.78 13.73 27.59
C ARG A 15 16.92 14.46 28.30
N PRO A 16 17.17 15.76 28.07
CA PRO A 16 18.17 16.50 28.85
C PRO A 16 17.88 16.53 30.35
N LEU A 17 16.62 16.32 30.75
CA LEU A 17 16.17 16.30 32.15
C LEU A 17 16.30 14.92 32.81
N GLY A 18 16.74 13.89 32.07
CA GLY A 18 16.91 12.53 32.58
C GLY A 18 15.59 11.79 32.83
N ILE A 19 14.49 12.23 32.21
CA ILE A 19 13.19 11.58 32.34
C ILE A 19 13.06 10.56 31.20
N GLU A 20 13.05 9.27 31.55
CA GLU A 20 12.97 8.16 30.57
C GLU A 20 11.60 7.48 30.50
N SER A 21 10.68 7.82 31.42
CA SER A 21 9.32 7.26 31.51
C SER A 21 8.31 8.03 30.66
N GLU A 22 7.16 7.40 30.37
CA GLU A 22 6.00 8.03 29.72
C GLU A 22 5.53 9.27 30.50
N LEU A 23 5.64 10.46 29.91
CA LEU A 23 5.35 11.74 30.55
C LEU A 23 4.02 12.34 30.06
N LEU A 24 3.65 12.13 28.79
CA LEU A 24 2.51 12.85 28.21
C LEU A 24 1.20 12.46 28.89
N SER A 25 0.99 11.18 29.17
CA SER A 25 -0.22 10.70 29.86
C SER A 25 -0.35 11.31 31.27
N PRO A 26 0.65 11.20 32.18
CA PRO A 26 0.60 11.87 33.49
C PRO A 26 0.40 13.40 33.40
N LEU A 27 1.03 14.05 32.43
CA LEU A 27 0.90 15.50 32.23
C LEU A 27 -0.52 15.88 31.80
N CYS A 28 -1.09 15.14 30.83
CA CYS A 28 -2.46 15.32 30.39
C CYS A 28 -3.45 15.06 31.53
N GLU A 29 -3.24 14.01 32.33
CA GLU A 29 -4.07 13.75 33.52
C GLU A 29 -4.07 14.92 34.49
N ARG A 30 -2.89 15.50 34.76
CA ARG A 30 -2.79 16.66 35.65
C ARG A 30 -3.49 17.89 35.10
N VAL A 31 -3.42 18.12 33.78
CA VAL A 31 -4.14 19.23 33.13
C VAL A 31 -5.65 19.03 33.22
N ILE A 32 -6.14 17.81 32.95
CA ILE A 32 -7.57 17.49 33.07
C ILE A 32 -8.05 17.70 34.51
N GLU A 33 -7.26 17.30 35.50
CA GLU A 33 -7.59 17.51 36.92
C GLU A 33 -7.67 19.00 37.29
N VAL A 34 -6.72 19.82 36.82
CA VAL A 34 -6.64 21.25 37.18
C VAL A 34 -7.65 22.10 36.40
N MET A 35 -7.92 21.76 35.14
CA MET A 35 -8.70 22.60 34.22
C MET A 35 -10.10 22.06 33.93
N GLY A 36 -10.40 20.80 34.27
CA GLY A 36 -11.64 20.15 33.86
C GLY A 36 -12.92 20.78 34.41
N GLU A 37 -12.85 21.49 35.54
CA GLU A 37 -14.02 22.26 36.04
C GLU A 37 -14.38 23.44 35.12
N ALA A 38 -13.37 24.13 34.58
CA ALA A 38 -13.57 25.26 33.66
C ALA A 38 -13.83 24.81 32.22
N TYR A 39 -13.36 23.62 31.86
CA TYR A 39 -13.47 23.00 30.53
C TYR A 39 -14.00 21.57 30.66
N PRO A 40 -15.32 21.38 30.88
CA PRO A 40 -15.92 20.06 31.13
C PRO A 40 -15.66 19.03 30.02
N GLU A 41 -15.45 19.49 28.78
CA GLU A 41 -15.08 18.66 27.64
C GLU A 41 -13.80 17.84 27.87
N LEU A 42 -12.88 18.31 28.73
CA LEU A 42 -11.66 17.59 29.09
C LEU A 42 -11.94 16.32 29.90
N HIS A 43 -13.02 16.31 30.69
CA HIS A 43 -13.46 15.10 31.39
C HIS A 43 -14.13 14.12 30.43
N THR A 44 -14.99 14.64 29.54
CA THR A 44 -15.70 13.83 28.55
C THR A 44 -14.74 13.13 27.58
N GLU A 45 -13.70 13.84 27.12
CA GLU A 45 -12.73 13.32 26.15
C GLU A 45 -11.47 12.71 26.81
N ARG A 46 -11.50 12.46 28.12
CA ARG A 46 -10.31 12.01 28.89
C ARG A 46 -9.63 10.81 28.26
N GLU A 47 -10.39 9.75 27.97
CA GLU A 47 -9.83 8.51 27.39
C GLU A 47 -9.23 8.76 26.01
N THR A 48 -9.91 9.56 25.17
CA THR A 48 -9.40 9.98 23.85
C THR A 48 -8.07 10.71 23.99
N ILE A 49 -8.00 11.72 24.87
CA ILE A 49 -6.79 12.54 25.06
C ILE A 49 -5.62 11.67 25.50
N LEU A 50 -5.83 10.80 26.50
CA LEU A 50 -4.78 9.93 27.02
C LEU A 50 -4.35 8.87 26.01
N GLY A 51 -5.29 8.27 25.29
CA GLY A 51 -4.99 7.31 24.23
C GLY A 51 -4.13 7.92 23.12
N TRP A 52 -4.46 9.13 22.68
CA TRP A 52 -3.69 9.85 21.66
C TRP A 52 -2.30 10.26 22.16
N ALA A 53 -2.20 10.75 23.39
CA ALA A 53 -0.93 11.11 24.02
C ALA A 53 0.00 9.89 24.15
N ALA A 54 -0.52 8.77 24.69
CA ALA A 54 0.23 7.53 24.85
C ALA A 54 0.68 6.94 23.51
N ALA A 55 -0.23 6.91 22.51
CA ALA A 55 0.09 6.39 21.18
C ALA A 55 1.16 7.24 20.48
N GLU A 56 1.10 8.56 20.59
CA GLU A 56 2.13 9.45 20.02
C GLU A 56 3.46 9.27 20.76
N GLU A 57 3.46 9.17 22.08
CA GLU A 57 4.67 8.99 22.88
C GLU A 57 5.35 7.65 22.57
N ALA A 58 4.59 6.55 22.55
CA ALA A 58 5.11 5.23 22.20
C ALA A 58 5.59 5.15 20.74
N GLY A 59 4.85 5.78 19.82
CA GLY A 59 5.22 5.85 18.41
C GLY A 59 6.50 6.65 18.18
N PHE A 60 6.59 7.84 18.79
CA PHE A 60 7.71 8.75 18.62
C PHE A 60 8.96 8.29 19.36
N ALA A 61 8.85 7.65 20.54
CA ALA A 61 10.02 7.16 21.28
C ALA A 61 10.92 6.22 20.44
N ARG A 62 10.33 5.43 19.54
CA ARG A 62 11.10 4.58 18.60
C ARG A 62 11.82 5.41 17.54
N THR A 63 11.11 6.34 16.90
CA THR A 63 11.66 7.28 15.91
C THR A 63 12.74 8.19 16.50
N LEU A 64 12.53 8.68 17.72
CA LEU A 64 13.44 9.57 18.43
C LEU A 64 14.79 8.90 18.67
N ARG A 65 14.80 7.66 19.22
CA ARG A 65 16.06 6.93 19.45
C ARG A 65 16.87 6.71 18.17
N GLN A 66 16.21 6.32 17.08
CA GLN A 66 16.90 6.08 15.81
C GLN A 66 17.39 7.39 15.18
N GLY A 67 16.57 8.44 15.23
CA GLY A 67 16.92 9.76 14.71
C GLY A 67 18.00 10.47 15.51
N GLU A 68 18.03 10.31 16.84
CA GLU A 68 19.08 10.85 17.72
C GLU A 68 20.44 10.21 17.43
N THR A 69 20.48 8.89 17.21
CA THR A 69 21.72 8.20 16.81
C THR A 69 22.23 8.73 15.47
N LEU A 70 21.38 8.75 14.44
CA LEU A 70 21.76 9.20 13.10
C LEU A 70 22.14 10.70 13.08
N LEU A 71 21.43 11.53 13.84
CA LEU A 71 21.76 12.94 13.98
C LEU A 71 23.09 13.13 14.74
N GLY A 72 23.37 12.32 15.76
CA GLY A 72 24.64 12.33 16.47
C GLY A 72 25.83 11.98 15.57
N GLU A 73 25.65 11.04 14.64
CA GLU A 73 26.64 10.71 13.61
C GLU A 73 26.88 11.90 12.68
N LEU A 74 25.81 12.53 12.16
CA LEU A 74 25.91 13.72 11.30
C LEU A 74 26.59 14.92 11.98
N ILE A 75 26.27 15.16 13.26
CA ILE A 75 26.92 16.22 14.06
C ILE A 75 28.41 15.91 14.24
N SER A 76 28.76 14.65 14.48
CA SER A 76 30.15 14.22 14.68
C SER A 76 30.96 14.35 13.39
N GLU A 77 30.38 13.96 12.25
CA GLU A 77 30.97 14.10 10.92
C GLU A 77 31.18 15.57 10.53
N ALA A 78 30.17 16.42 10.76
CA ALA A 78 30.26 17.85 10.49
C ALA A 78 31.35 18.52 11.34
N LYS A 79 31.44 18.17 12.64
CA LYS A 79 32.51 18.65 13.53
C LYS A 79 33.88 18.13 13.12
N GLY A 80 33.98 16.87 12.71
CA GLY A 80 35.24 16.26 12.27
C GLY A 80 35.79 16.85 10.97
N SER A 81 34.90 17.33 10.09
CA SER A 81 35.24 17.98 8.82
C SER A 81 35.33 19.51 8.89
N GLY A 82 34.96 20.12 10.02
CA GLY A 82 34.93 21.57 10.20
C GLY A 82 33.79 22.26 9.44
N ALA A 83 32.77 21.51 9.03
CA ALA A 83 31.61 22.06 8.33
C ALA A 83 30.71 22.86 9.29
N ALA A 84 30.22 24.01 8.83
CA ALA A 84 29.22 24.81 9.55
C ALA A 84 27.77 24.40 9.22
N GLU A 85 27.59 23.51 8.25
CA GLU A 85 26.28 23.14 7.72
C GLU A 85 26.12 21.62 7.58
N ILE A 86 24.91 21.13 7.87
CA ILE A 86 24.48 19.77 7.58
C ILE A 86 23.69 19.79 6.27
N SER A 87 23.94 18.80 5.39
CA SER A 87 23.28 18.74 4.08
C SER A 87 21.75 18.66 4.20
N ALA A 88 21.05 19.44 3.37
CA ALA A 88 19.58 19.41 3.28
C ALA A 88 19.05 18.00 2.92
N ALA A 89 19.82 17.21 2.16
CA ALA A 89 19.48 15.83 1.82
C ALA A 89 19.49 14.90 3.05
N ALA A 90 20.45 15.05 3.96
CA ALA A 90 20.50 14.26 5.19
C ALA A 90 19.35 14.62 6.14
N VAL A 91 19.03 15.92 6.27
CA VAL A 91 17.87 16.38 7.05
C VAL A 91 16.55 15.93 6.42
N PHE A 92 16.47 15.94 5.09
CA PHE A 92 15.33 15.40 4.35
C PHE A 92 15.18 13.89 4.57
N GLN A 93 16.26 13.12 4.56
CA GLN A 93 16.23 11.68 4.83
C GLN A 93 15.76 11.38 6.27
N LEU A 94 16.25 12.12 7.27
CA LEU A 94 15.77 12.07 8.65
C LEU A 94 14.26 12.29 8.73
N HIS A 95 13.75 13.29 8.00
CA HIS A 95 12.33 13.62 7.96
C HIS A 95 11.48 12.59 7.22
N ASP A 96 11.84 12.28 5.98
CA ASP A 96 11.03 11.51 5.03
C ASP A 96 11.13 10.00 5.28
N THR A 97 12.35 9.49 5.50
CA THR A 97 12.59 8.05 5.68
C THR A 97 12.37 7.62 7.13
N TYR A 98 12.85 8.40 8.10
CA TYR A 98 12.85 8.01 9.50
C TYR A 98 11.76 8.70 10.33
N GLY A 99 11.02 9.66 9.76
CA GLY A 99 9.91 10.35 10.42
C GLY A 99 10.34 11.38 11.47
N PHE A 100 11.62 11.77 11.47
CA PHE A 100 12.23 12.68 12.44
C PHE A 100 11.99 14.15 12.03
N PRO A 101 11.25 14.96 12.82
CA PRO A 101 10.84 16.29 12.37
C PRO A 101 12.03 17.21 12.05
N SER A 102 12.03 17.85 10.89
CA SER A 102 13.11 18.75 10.44
C SER A 102 13.33 19.94 11.38
N GLU A 103 12.24 20.49 11.93
CA GLU A 103 12.29 21.54 12.94
C GLU A 103 13.05 21.09 14.20
N MET A 104 12.87 19.82 14.60
CA MET A 104 13.56 19.27 15.76
C MET A 104 15.03 19.02 15.44
N THR A 105 15.35 18.58 14.22
CA THR A 105 16.73 18.50 13.72
C THR A 105 17.41 19.86 13.84
N LYS A 106 16.78 20.94 13.38
CA LYS A 106 17.31 22.32 13.48
C LYS A 106 17.55 22.74 14.93
N GLU A 107 16.58 22.48 15.83
CA GLU A 107 16.72 22.79 17.27
C GLU A 107 17.89 22.02 17.92
N MET A 108 18.16 20.79 17.50
CA MET A 108 19.19 19.94 18.09
C MET A 108 20.60 20.22 17.56
N ILE A 109 20.74 20.74 16.35
CA ILE A 109 22.05 21.05 15.76
C ILE A 109 22.53 22.48 16.10
N ALA A 110 21.59 23.39 16.40
CA ALA A 110 21.89 24.79 16.71
C ALA A 110 22.85 24.97 17.91
N PRO A 111 22.73 24.24 19.04
CA PRO A 111 23.70 24.30 20.14
C PRO A 111 25.13 23.88 19.75
N HIS A 112 25.29 23.22 18.62
CA HIS A 112 26.59 22.81 18.07
C HIS A 112 27.15 23.77 17.03
N GLY A 113 26.47 24.90 16.78
CA GLY A 113 26.89 25.90 15.79
C GLY A 113 26.67 25.45 14.33
N LEU A 114 25.81 24.46 14.11
CA LEU A 114 25.52 23.89 12.79
C LEU A 114 24.16 24.42 12.26
N THR A 115 24.06 24.64 10.95
CA THR A 115 22.83 25.07 10.27
C THR A 115 22.44 24.14 9.11
N VAL A 116 21.28 24.37 8.49
CA VAL A 116 20.80 23.66 7.29
C VAL A 116 20.44 24.68 6.23
N ASP A 117 20.74 24.38 4.97
CA ASP A 117 20.25 25.13 3.81
C ASP A 117 18.72 24.95 3.67
N GLU A 118 17.96 25.95 4.14
CA GLU A 118 16.50 25.92 4.11
C GLU A 118 15.91 25.95 2.69
N PRO A 119 16.38 26.81 1.75
CA PRO A 119 15.94 26.75 0.36
C PRO A 119 16.11 25.38 -0.29
N ALA A 120 17.27 24.73 -0.10
CA ALA A 120 17.52 23.40 -0.65
C ALA A 120 16.62 22.33 -0.02
N PHE A 121 16.34 22.43 1.28
CA PHE A 121 15.42 21.53 1.97
C PHE A 121 13.97 21.69 1.47
N GLU A 122 13.47 22.92 1.30
CA GLU A 122 12.11 23.14 0.83
C GLU A 122 11.92 22.65 -0.62
N ALA A 123 12.94 22.78 -1.46
CA ALA A 123 12.93 22.22 -2.81
C ALA A 123 12.80 20.67 -2.81
N LEU A 124 13.44 19.98 -1.86
CA LEU A 124 13.30 18.53 -1.69
C LEU A 124 11.90 18.15 -1.19
N MET A 125 11.36 18.90 -0.23
CA MET A 125 9.99 18.72 0.27
C MET A 125 8.95 18.89 -0.83
N GLU A 126 9.11 19.89 -1.70
CA GLU A 126 8.16 20.15 -2.78
C GLU A 126 8.19 19.04 -3.85
N ARG A 127 9.38 18.54 -4.19
CA ARG A 127 9.54 17.37 -5.08
C ARG A 127 8.88 16.11 -4.50
N ALA A 128 9.04 15.87 -3.20
CA ALA A 128 8.41 14.73 -2.52
C ALA A 128 6.87 14.83 -2.51
N ARG A 129 6.32 16.05 -2.33
CA ARG A 129 4.88 16.31 -2.44
C ARG A 129 4.35 16.04 -3.85
N THR A 130 5.08 16.44 -4.90
CA THR A 130 4.65 16.21 -6.29
C THR A 130 4.62 14.71 -6.63
N VAL A 131 5.63 13.95 -6.22
CA VAL A 131 5.69 12.49 -6.42
C VAL A 131 4.57 11.78 -5.67
N SER A 132 4.29 12.19 -4.43
CA SER A 132 3.21 11.60 -3.61
C SER A 132 1.81 11.88 -4.18
N ARG A 133 1.60 13.04 -4.83
CA ARG A 133 0.36 13.35 -5.55
C ARG A 133 0.20 12.52 -6.82
N ALA A 134 1.30 12.20 -7.51
CA ALA A 134 1.26 11.35 -8.72
C ALA A 134 0.99 9.86 -8.41
N GLY A 135 1.36 9.37 -7.22
CA GLY A 135 1.09 7.99 -6.78
C GLY A 135 -0.29 7.79 -6.14
N GLY A 136 -0.98 8.86 -5.78
CA GLY A 136 -2.29 8.85 -5.13
C GLY A 136 -3.45 8.93 -6.12
N GLY A 137 -3.68 7.88 -6.91
CA GLY A 137 -4.98 7.61 -7.53
C GLY A 137 -5.58 8.72 -8.39
N SER A 138 -4.87 9.23 -9.39
CA SER A 138 -5.51 9.59 -10.66
C SER A 138 -5.68 8.32 -11.48
N SER A 139 -6.70 7.52 -11.14
CA SER A 139 -7.10 6.42 -12.01
C SER A 139 -7.57 7.01 -13.34
N ALA A 140 -6.95 6.53 -14.40
CA ALA A 140 -7.18 6.96 -15.76
C ALA A 140 -8.67 6.87 -16.13
N SER A 141 -9.28 8.03 -16.38
CA SER A 141 -10.53 8.17 -17.12
C SER A 141 -10.26 9.14 -18.26
N THR A 142 -10.04 8.57 -19.46
CA THR A 142 -10.20 9.15 -20.80
C THR A 142 -9.86 10.63 -21.03
N ASN A 143 -8.74 10.84 -21.75
CA ASN A 143 -8.45 11.89 -22.75
C ASN A 143 -9.05 13.29 -22.56
N GLY A 144 -8.18 14.25 -22.24
CA GLY A 144 -8.43 15.69 -22.29
C GLY A 144 -8.24 16.34 -20.93
N THR A 145 -7.29 17.26 -20.81
CA THR A 145 -7.24 18.16 -19.65
C THR A 145 -8.48 19.03 -19.76
N LEU A 146 -9.51 18.73 -18.99
CA LEU A 146 -10.73 19.56 -18.89
C LEU A 146 -10.34 21.04 -18.70
N PRO A 147 -11.19 22.00 -19.15
CA PRO A 147 -10.91 23.42 -18.99
C PRO A 147 -10.53 23.78 -17.54
N SER A 148 -9.68 24.78 -17.38
CA SER A 148 -9.27 25.21 -16.05
C SER A 148 -10.48 25.73 -15.26
N ARG A 149 -10.45 25.59 -13.92
CA ARG A 149 -11.52 26.13 -13.06
C ARG A 149 -11.66 27.65 -13.19
N ASP A 150 -10.55 28.35 -13.47
CA ASP A 150 -10.52 29.79 -13.70
C ASP A 150 -11.28 30.17 -14.97
N GLU A 151 -11.10 29.40 -16.06
CA GLU A 151 -11.83 29.60 -17.32
C GLU A 151 -13.34 29.41 -17.13
N ALA A 152 -13.76 28.38 -16.38
CA ALA A 152 -15.16 28.15 -16.03
C ALA A 152 -15.73 29.29 -15.17
N PHE A 153 -14.94 29.85 -14.25
CA PHE A 153 -15.36 30.98 -13.41
C PHE A 153 -15.56 32.26 -14.23
N GLU A 154 -14.63 32.56 -15.16
CA GLU A 154 -14.77 33.70 -16.07
C GLU A 154 -16.01 33.57 -16.95
N PHE A 155 -16.26 32.36 -17.49
CA PHE A 155 -17.45 32.08 -18.27
C PHE A 155 -18.75 32.31 -17.49
N ALA A 156 -18.82 31.80 -16.26
CA ALA A 156 -20.01 31.94 -15.43
C ALA A 156 -20.34 33.40 -15.15
N ARG A 157 -19.31 34.23 -14.91
CA ARG A 157 -19.46 35.68 -14.70
C ARG A 157 -19.94 36.40 -15.96
N GLU A 158 -19.43 36.02 -17.13
CA GLU A 158 -19.86 36.58 -18.43
C GLU A 158 -21.32 36.25 -18.75
N ALA A 159 -21.76 35.03 -18.44
CA ALA A 159 -23.14 34.60 -18.66
C ALA A 159 -24.15 35.40 -17.83
N GLY A 160 -23.78 35.82 -16.61
CA GLY A 160 -24.55 36.79 -15.82
C GLY A 160 -25.84 36.26 -15.17
N PHE A 161 -26.00 34.95 -15.04
CA PHE A 161 -27.12 34.30 -14.32
C PHE A 161 -26.62 33.09 -13.52
N GLU A 162 -27.39 32.60 -12.54
CA GLU A 162 -27.09 31.37 -11.78
C GLU A 162 -27.96 30.21 -12.27
N THR A 163 -27.39 29.01 -12.30
CA THR A 163 -28.11 27.79 -12.67
C THR A 163 -29.01 27.32 -11.52
N ASP A 164 -30.28 27.05 -11.77
CA ASP A 164 -31.19 26.42 -10.81
C ASP A 164 -30.96 24.90 -10.77
N PHE A 165 -30.34 24.43 -9.69
CA PHE A 165 -30.01 23.02 -9.52
C PHE A 165 -31.24 22.19 -9.12
N LYS A 166 -31.63 21.24 -9.98
CA LYS A 166 -32.77 20.31 -9.79
C LYS A 166 -32.34 18.88 -9.47
N GLY A 167 -31.04 18.63 -9.32
CA GLY A 167 -30.48 17.28 -9.29
C GLY A 167 -30.79 16.47 -8.02
N TYR A 168 -31.36 17.09 -6.99
CA TYR A 168 -31.87 16.38 -5.81
C TYR A 168 -33.20 15.66 -6.10
N GLU A 169 -34.05 16.22 -6.96
CA GLU A 169 -35.38 15.69 -7.26
C GLU A 169 -35.48 15.04 -8.63
N LYS A 170 -34.63 15.48 -9.59
CA LYS A 170 -34.73 15.11 -11.00
C LYS A 170 -33.40 14.64 -11.56
N THR A 171 -33.45 13.56 -12.33
CA THR A 171 -32.32 13.06 -13.13
C THR A 171 -32.38 13.52 -14.60
N ALA A 172 -33.51 14.14 -15.00
CA ALA A 172 -33.69 14.71 -16.33
C ALA A 172 -34.57 15.96 -16.28
N VAL A 173 -34.27 16.96 -17.09
CA VAL A 173 -35.04 18.21 -17.24
C VAL A 173 -35.04 18.67 -18.69
N GLU A 174 -36.15 19.26 -19.11
CA GLU A 174 -36.20 20.12 -20.31
C GLU A 174 -35.82 21.54 -19.86
N THR A 175 -34.81 22.13 -20.47
CA THR A 175 -34.19 23.38 -20.03
C THR A 175 -33.71 24.22 -21.22
N VAL A 176 -33.14 25.38 -20.96
CA VAL A 176 -32.57 26.28 -21.97
C VAL A 176 -31.06 26.37 -21.79
N LEU A 177 -30.34 26.35 -22.91
CA LEU A 177 -28.90 26.61 -22.98
C LEU A 177 -28.64 28.11 -22.82
N GLY A 178 -28.65 28.63 -21.60
CA GLY A 178 -28.51 30.07 -21.34
C GLY A 178 -27.17 30.66 -21.81
N ALA A 179 -26.09 29.89 -21.79
CA ALA A 179 -24.81 30.29 -22.39
C ALA A 179 -24.00 29.08 -22.87
N VAL A 180 -23.25 29.26 -23.96
CA VAL A 180 -22.32 28.26 -24.51
C VAL A 180 -21.06 28.96 -24.99
N ARG A 181 -19.88 28.41 -24.67
CA ARG A 181 -18.57 28.90 -25.14
C ARG A 181 -17.64 27.72 -25.41
N SER A 182 -16.86 27.79 -26.49
CA SER A 182 -15.80 26.81 -26.72
C SER A 182 -14.73 26.93 -25.64
N GLY A 183 -14.41 25.81 -24.99
CA GLY A 183 -13.31 25.68 -24.06
C GLY A 183 -11.96 25.52 -24.75
N SER A 184 -10.90 25.80 -24.02
CA SER A 184 -9.52 25.72 -24.51
C SER A 184 -9.06 24.32 -24.98
N ASP A 185 -9.75 23.26 -24.56
CA ASP A 185 -9.42 21.85 -24.83
C ASP A 185 -10.32 21.18 -25.88
N GLY A 186 -11.20 21.94 -26.52
CA GLY A 186 -12.16 21.44 -27.51
C GLY A 186 -13.49 20.94 -26.90
N THR A 187 -13.66 21.02 -25.58
CA THR A 187 -15.00 20.91 -24.96
C THR A 187 -15.80 22.20 -25.14
N LEU A 188 -17.09 22.15 -24.84
CA LEU A 188 -17.96 23.31 -24.68
C LEU A 188 -18.18 23.55 -23.19
N LEU A 189 -17.98 24.79 -22.76
CA LEU A 189 -18.46 25.28 -21.48
C LEU A 189 -19.93 25.71 -21.66
N VAL A 190 -20.81 25.14 -20.85
CA VAL A 190 -22.26 25.32 -20.98
C VAL A 190 -22.89 25.67 -19.64
N LYS A 191 -23.80 26.65 -19.66
CA LYS A 191 -24.70 26.95 -18.55
C LYS A 191 -26.14 26.71 -18.97
N LEU A 192 -26.84 25.96 -18.13
CA LEU A 192 -28.26 25.66 -18.27
C LEU A 192 -29.04 26.54 -17.31
N GLU A 193 -30.27 26.94 -17.65
CA GLU A 193 -31.14 27.64 -16.70
C GLU A 193 -31.54 26.72 -15.54
N GLU A 194 -32.06 25.53 -15.84
CA GLU A 194 -32.23 24.43 -14.89
C GLU A 194 -31.28 23.27 -15.21
N SER A 195 -30.69 22.63 -14.21
CA SER A 195 -29.76 21.50 -14.42
C SER A 195 -29.95 20.36 -13.41
N PRO A 196 -29.97 19.09 -13.87
CA PRO A 196 -30.06 17.93 -13.00
C PRO A 196 -28.68 17.41 -12.55
N PHE A 197 -27.58 17.91 -13.12
CA PHE A 197 -26.24 17.40 -12.88
C PHE A 197 -25.66 17.94 -11.57
N TYR A 198 -25.27 17.06 -10.67
CA TYR A 198 -24.59 17.40 -9.43
C TYR A 198 -23.15 17.80 -9.73
N PRO A 199 -22.71 18.99 -9.29
CA PRO A 199 -21.33 19.39 -9.42
C PRO A 199 -20.48 18.77 -8.32
N GLU A 200 -19.20 18.50 -8.59
CA GLU A 200 -18.30 17.81 -7.66
C GLU A 200 -18.23 18.53 -6.29
N GLY A 201 -18.31 17.78 -5.19
CA GLY A 201 -18.16 18.31 -3.83
C GLY A 201 -18.56 17.34 -2.73
N GLY A 202 -18.04 17.57 -1.52
CA GLY A 202 -18.29 16.68 -0.36
C GLY A 202 -17.67 15.28 -0.49
N GLY A 203 -16.71 15.11 -1.41
CA GLY A 203 -16.15 13.80 -1.79
C GLY A 203 -16.91 13.11 -2.93
N GLN A 204 -18.13 13.54 -3.26
CA GLN A 204 -18.88 13.02 -4.41
C GLN A 204 -18.36 13.65 -5.71
N ILE A 205 -18.06 12.80 -6.70
CA ILE A 205 -17.68 13.24 -8.05
C ILE A 205 -18.85 13.90 -8.78
N SER A 206 -18.55 14.76 -9.76
CA SER A 206 -19.60 15.34 -10.61
C SER A 206 -20.31 14.28 -11.45
N ASP A 207 -21.58 14.51 -11.76
CA ASP A 207 -22.30 13.63 -12.67
C ASP A 207 -21.78 13.70 -14.10
N SER A 208 -22.02 12.59 -14.81
CA SER A 208 -21.95 12.49 -16.26
C SER A 208 -23.36 12.32 -16.85
N GLY A 209 -23.46 12.41 -18.17
CA GLY A 209 -24.70 12.20 -18.90
C GLY A 209 -24.69 12.94 -20.23
N PHE A 210 -25.84 13.44 -20.66
CA PHE A 210 -25.99 14.05 -21.98
C PHE A 210 -26.83 15.32 -21.93
N VAL A 211 -26.49 16.24 -22.83
CA VAL A 211 -27.33 17.38 -23.19
C VAL A 211 -27.63 17.25 -24.68
N GLU A 212 -28.91 17.24 -25.02
CA GLU A 212 -29.41 17.03 -26.38
C GLU A 212 -30.37 18.15 -26.77
N THR A 213 -30.16 18.70 -27.96
CA THR A 213 -31.03 19.67 -28.63
C THR A 213 -31.53 19.08 -29.94
N ASP A 214 -32.46 19.76 -30.61
CA ASP A 214 -32.89 19.37 -31.96
C ASP A 214 -31.75 19.38 -33.00
N ARG A 215 -30.64 20.08 -32.72
CA ARG A 215 -29.52 20.28 -33.64
C ARG A 215 -28.27 19.50 -33.29
N GLY A 216 -28.14 19.03 -32.05
CA GLY A 216 -26.93 18.37 -31.62
C GLY A 216 -27.03 17.70 -30.26
N ARG A 217 -25.99 16.93 -29.94
CA ARG A 217 -25.87 16.17 -28.70
C ARG A 217 -24.43 16.23 -28.21
N GLY A 218 -24.28 16.38 -26.90
CA GLY A 218 -22.99 16.38 -26.25
C GLY A 218 -23.01 15.59 -24.95
N ARG A 219 -21.89 14.95 -24.63
CA ARG A 219 -21.70 14.20 -23.39
C ARG A 219 -21.12 15.11 -22.32
N VAL A 220 -21.74 15.16 -21.16
CA VAL A 220 -21.22 15.87 -20.00
C VAL A 220 -20.01 15.10 -19.46
N ALA A 221 -18.84 15.72 -19.52
CA ALA A 221 -17.57 15.16 -19.06
C ALA A 221 -17.20 15.61 -17.65
N GLY A 222 -17.75 16.73 -17.18
CA GLY A 222 -17.58 17.20 -15.81
C GLY A 222 -18.45 18.41 -15.52
N VAL A 223 -18.63 18.71 -14.23
CA VAL A 223 -19.44 19.84 -13.77
C VAL A 223 -18.71 20.59 -12.67
N TYR A 224 -18.38 21.85 -12.93
CA TYR A 224 -17.65 22.71 -12.01
C TYR A 224 -18.61 23.37 -11.03
N ARG A 225 -18.34 23.24 -9.73
CA ARG A 225 -19.03 24.00 -8.67
C ARG A 225 -18.41 25.40 -8.51
N LEU A 226 -19.21 26.45 -8.59
CA LEU A 226 -18.79 27.85 -8.43
C LEU A 226 -19.64 28.55 -7.37
N GLY A 227 -19.47 28.15 -6.11
CA GLY A 227 -20.40 28.52 -5.04
C GLY A 227 -21.70 27.74 -5.19
N ASP A 228 -22.82 28.47 -5.28
CA ASP A 228 -24.16 27.89 -5.52
C ASP A 228 -24.47 27.71 -7.03
N ASP A 229 -23.59 28.20 -7.90
CA ASP A 229 -23.71 28.10 -9.35
C ASP A 229 -22.82 26.97 -9.93
N GLN A 230 -23.00 26.68 -11.23
CA GLN A 230 -22.22 25.66 -11.92
C GLN A 230 -22.02 25.91 -13.41
N VAL A 231 -21.01 25.23 -13.95
CA VAL A 231 -20.71 25.18 -15.39
C VAL A 231 -20.45 23.74 -15.80
N LEU A 232 -21.03 23.31 -16.91
CA LEU A 232 -20.81 21.99 -17.49
C LEU A 232 -19.68 22.05 -18.52
N ALA A 233 -18.78 21.07 -18.49
CA ALA A 233 -17.89 20.76 -19.61
C ALA A 233 -18.52 19.65 -20.45
N ILE A 234 -18.82 19.95 -21.71
CA ILE A 234 -19.51 19.06 -22.63
C ILE A 234 -18.59 18.70 -23.80
N VAL A 235 -18.42 17.41 -24.08
CA VAL A 235 -17.77 16.93 -25.29
C VAL A 235 -18.84 16.80 -26.37
N PRO A 236 -18.81 17.60 -27.46
CA PRO A 236 -19.77 17.46 -28.56
C PRO A 236 -19.61 16.10 -29.24
N GLU A 237 -20.73 15.40 -29.49
CA GLU A 237 -20.73 14.10 -30.19
C GLU A 237 -21.28 14.24 -31.60
N THR A 238 -22.40 14.93 -31.76
CA THR A 238 -23.05 15.14 -33.06
C THR A 238 -23.67 16.52 -33.15
N GLY A 239 -23.65 17.12 -34.34
CA GLY A 239 -24.32 18.39 -34.59
C GLY A 239 -23.70 19.57 -33.83
N THR A 240 -24.51 20.59 -33.54
CA THR A 240 -24.08 21.81 -32.86
C THR A 240 -24.97 22.11 -31.66
N ILE A 241 -24.38 22.68 -30.61
CA ILE A 241 -25.07 23.13 -29.39
C ILE A 241 -24.84 24.64 -29.30
N GLU A 242 -25.91 25.42 -29.38
CA GLU A 242 -25.86 26.89 -29.42
C GLU A 242 -26.62 27.52 -28.24
N PRO A 243 -26.24 28.73 -27.80
CA PRO A 243 -26.98 29.41 -26.73
C PRO A 243 -28.41 29.78 -27.18
N GLY A 244 -29.36 29.71 -26.25
CA GLY A 244 -30.78 29.99 -26.45
C GLY A 244 -31.60 28.80 -26.95
N GLU A 245 -30.98 27.66 -27.28
CA GLU A 245 -31.69 26.45 -27.69
C GLU A 245 -32.36 25.75 -26.49
N THR A 246 -33.53 25.17 -26.72
CA THR A 246 -34.14 24.21 -25.78
C THR A 246 -33.36 22.90 -25.83
N ALA A 247 -33.07 22.34 -24.66
CA ALA A 247 -32.30 21.13 -24.51
C ALA A 247 -32.93 20.19 -23.48
N ARG A 248 -32.84 18.89 -23.75
CA ARG A 248 -33.03 17.85 -22.75
C ARG A 248 -31.69 17.55 -22.10
N ALA A 249 -31.60 17.82 -20.80
CA ALA A 249 -30.46 17.50 -19.96
C ALA A 249 -30.76 16.26 -19.12
N GLU A 250 -29.96 15.21 -19.24
CA GLU A 250 -30.19 13.92 -18.56
C GLU A 250 -28.89 13.34 -18.02
N VAL A 251 -28.87 12.99 -16.73
CA VAL A 251 -27.73 12.34 -16.08
C VAL A 251 -27.66 10.86 -16.49
N ASP A 252 -26.48 10.27 -16.45
CA ASP A 252 -26.34 8.82 -16.47
C ASP A 252 -26.95 8.26 -15.17
N ARG A 253 -28.19 7.78 -15.27
CA ARG A 253 -28.94 7.27 -14.13
C ARG A 253 -28.27 6.08 -13.44
N GLY A 254 -27.56 5.23 -14.20
CA GLY A 254 -26.84 4.09 -13.63
C GLY A 254 -25.67 4.55 -12.78
N ALA A 255 -24.86 5.45 -13.31
CA ALA A 255 -23.73 6.05 -12.59
C ALA A 255 -24.21 6.86 -11.37
N ARG A 256 -25.30 7.62 -11.52
CA ARG A 256 -25.90 8.40 -10.42
C ARG A 256 -26.33 7.49 -9.28
N LEU A 257 -27.10 6.43 -9.56
CA LEU A 257 -27.59 5.52 -8.53
C LEU A 257 -26.43 4.82 -7.82
N ALA A 258 -25.39 4.38 -8.55
CA ALA A 258 -24.21 3.78 -7.94
C ALA A 258 -23.46 4.77 -7.03
N THR A 259 -23.37 6.03 -7.45
CA THR A 259 -22.77 7.12 -6.64
C THR A 259 -23.61 7.40 -5.39
N GLU A 260 -24.93 7.49 -5.51
CA GLU A 260 -25.88 7.66 -4.39
C GLU A 260 -25.80 6.50 -3.38
N ALA A 261 -25.67 5.26 -3.89
CA ALA A 261 -25.49 4.07 -3.09
C ALA A 261 -24.18 4.12 -2.30
N ASN A 262 -23.07 4.43 -2.97
CA ASN A 262 -21.76 4.62 -2.35
C ASN A 262 -21.76 5.80 -1.34
N HIS A 263 -22.49 6.87 -1.62
CA HIS A 263 -22.60 8.01 -0.70
C HIS A 263 -23.34 7.61 0.58
N THR A 264 -24.50 6.98 0.43
CA THR A 264 -25.31 6.54 1.57
C THR A 264 -24.59 5.46 2.37
N ALA A 265 -23.87 4.56 1.71
CA ALA A 265 -23.00 3.58 2.35
C ALA A 265 -21.83 4.23 3.11
N THR A 266 -21.35 5.40 2.69
CA THR A 266 -20.31 6.15 3.41
C THR A 266 -20.81 6.62 4.77
N HIS A 267 -22.06 7.11 4.87
CA HIS A 267 -22.67 7.47 6.16
C HIS A 267 -22.87 6.25 7.07
N LEU A 268 -23.33 5.12 6.51
CA LEU A 268 -23.43 3.87 7.26
C LEU A 268 -22.06 3.40 7.74
N LEU A 269 -21.04 3.43 6.88
CA LEU A 269 -19.67 3.08 7.24
C LEU A 269 -19.14 3.97 8.37
N HIS A 270 -19.37 5.27 8.28
CA HIS A 270 -18.96 6.22 9.33
C HIS A 270 -19.63 5.89 10.67
N ALA A 271 -20.94 5.64 10.68
CA ALA A 271 -21.67 5.22 11.87
C ALA A 271 -21.14 3.89 12.45
N ALA A 272 -20.87 2.88 11.60
CA ALA A 272 -20.33 1.59 12.03
C ALA A 272 -18.93 1.72 12.63
N LEU A 273 -18.07 2.56 12.04
CA LEU A 273 -16.73 2.82 12.57
C LEU A 273 -16.78 3.51 13.93
N ARG A 274 -17.71 4.46 14.13
CA ARG A 274 -17.90 5.11 15.43
C ARG A 274 -18.45 4.14 16.47
N GLU A 275 -19.43 3.32 16.11
CA GLU A 275 -19.99 2.28 16.99
C GLU A 275 -18.90 1.29 17.43
N ARG A 276 -17.99 0.93 16.51
CA ARG A 276 -16.94 -0.06 16.79
C ARG A 276 -15.70 0.51 17.49
N LEU A 277 -15.20 1.64 17.03
CA LEU A 277 -13.91 2.19 17.45
C LEU A 277 -14.05 3.30 18.48
N GLY A 278 -15.18 4.02 18.49
CA GLY A 278 -15.45 5.14 19.38
C GLY A 278 -15.67 6.48 18.65
N ASP A 279 -16.13 7.48 19.40
CA ASP A 279 -16.55 8.78 18.89
C ASP A 279 -15.42 9.68 18.37
N HIS A 280 -14.16 9.31 18.64
CA HIS A 280 -13.00 10.01 18.09
C HIS A 280 -12.91 9.88 16.57
N VAL A 281 -13.56 8.87 15.97
CA VAL A 281 -13.61 8.69 14.52
C VAL A 281 -14.38 9.84 13.88
N ARG A 282 -13.68 10.53 12.98
CA ARG A 282 -14.10 11.70 12.22
C ARG A 282 -13.51 11.58 10.82
N GLN A 283 -14.28 12.04 9.84
CA GLN A 283 -13.85 12.09 8.45
C GLN A 283 -12.64 13.03 8.29
N ALA A 284 -11.59 12.53 7.63
CA ALA A 284 -10.40 13.24 7.23
C ALA A 284 -10.33 13.43 5.69
N GLY A 285 -11.16 12.71 4.94
CA GLY A 285 -11.25 12.77 3.49
C GLY A 285 -12.28 11.77 2.96
N SER A 286 -12.82 12.02 1.78
CA SER A 286 -13.79 11.14 1.15
C SER A 286 -13.60 11.13 -0.36
N TYR A 287 -13.98 10.04 -1.01
CA TYR A 287 -14.25 9.95 -2.44
C TYR A 287 -15.45 9.03 -2.64
N VAL A 288 -16.41 9.48 -3.44
CA VAL A 288 -17.65 8.78 -3.75
C VAL A 288 -17.86 8.87 -5.26
N GLY A 289 -17.65 7.75 -5.93
CA GLY A 289 -17.89 7.58 -7.36
C GLY A 289 -18.84 6.41 -7.64
N PRO A 290 -19.15 6.11 -8.91
CA PRO A 290 -19.97 4.97 -9.27
C PRO A 290 -19.23 3.63 -9.14
N ASP A 291 -17.89 3.66 -9.14
CA ASP A 291 -17.02 2.48 -9.05
C ASP A 291 -16.78 2.06 -7.59
N LYS A 292 -16.58 3.02 -6.69
CA LYS A 292 -16.27 2.75 -5.28
C LYS A 292 -16.54 3.94 -4.37
N LEU A 293 -16.44 3.68 -3.07
CA LEU A 293 -16.22 4.70 -2.05
C LEU A 293 -14.86 4.53 -1.37
N ARG A 294 -14.34 5.65 -0.88
CA ARG A 294 -13.12 5.72 -0.08
C ARG A 294 -13.37 6.67 1.08
N PHE A 295 -13.21 6.19 2.29
CA PHE A 295 -13.42 6.95 3.51
C PHE A 295 -12.13 7.02 4.31
N ASP A 296 -11.60 8.22 4.48
CA ASP A 296 -10.43 8.49 5.31
C ASP A 296 -10.91 9.00 6.67
N PHE A 297 -10.39 8.41 7.75
CA PHE A 297 -10.78 8.77 9.11
C PHE A 297 -9.59 8.79 10.05
N ASN A 298 -9.68 9.61 11.10
CA ASN A 298 -8.65 9.68 12.12
C ASN A 298 -8.71 8.44 13.04
N HIS A 299 -7.66 7.62 12.95
CA HIS A 299 -7.45 6.51 13.86
C HIS A 299 -5.96 6.14 13.85
N GLY A 300 -5.40 5.91 15.04
CA GLY A 300 -3.96 5.70 15.23
C GLY A 300 -3.48 4.31 14.83
N GLU A 301 -4.38 3.33 14.85
CA GLU A 301 -4.02 1.92 14.77
C GLU A 301 -4.61 1.25 13.52
N ARG A 302 -3.99 0.15 13.11
CA ARG A 302 -4.52 -0.70 12.05
C ARG A 302 -5.66 -1.52 12.61
N MET A 303 -6.81 -1.51 11.93
CA MET A 303 -7.93 -2.36 12.30
C MET A 303 -7.58 -3.84 12.08
N SER A 304 -7.95 -4.67 13.04
CA SER A 304 -7.88 -6.12 12.92
C SER A 304 -8.89 -6.65 11.89
N SER A 305 -8.63 -7.84 11.35
CA SER A 305 -9.56 -8.50 10.43
C SER A 305 -10.95 -8.74 11.05
N ALA A 306 -11.01 -8.94 12.37
CA ALA A 306 -12.28 -9.10 13.08
C ALA A 306 -13.07 -7.80 13.16
N GLU A 307 -12.41 -6.66 13.41
CA GLU A 307 -13.07 -5.35 13.43
C GLU A 307 -13.57 -4.94 12.04
N LEU A 308 -12.80 -5.22 10.99
CA LEU A 308 -13.23 -4.96 9.61
C LEU A 308 -14.46 -5.79 9.24
N ALA A 309 -14.49 -7.07 9.62
CA ALA A 309 -15.63 -7.95 9.40
C ALA A 309 -16.87 -7.50 10.19
N ASP A 310 -16.70 -7.06 11.43
CA ASP A 310 -17.79 -6.55 12.29
C ASP A 310 -18.40 -5.27 11.69
N VAL A 311 -17.56 -4.34 11.23
CA VAL A 311 -18.00 -3.11 10.54
C VAL A 311 -18.74 -3.45 9.25
N GLU A 312 -18.20 -4.33 8.41
CA GLU A 312 -18.85 -4.75 7.16
C GLU A 312 -20.20 -5.44 7.43
N GLN A 313 -20.27 -6.31 8.44
CA GLN A 313 -21.50 -6.97 8.85
C GLN A 313 -22.52 -5.97 9.36
N ARG A 314 -22.08 -4.96 10.13
CA ARG A 314 -22.96 -3.92 10.68
C ARG A 314 -23.61 -3.09 9.58
N VAL A 315 -22.82 -2.63 8.60
CA VAL A 315 -23.30 -1.86 7.45
C VAL A 315 -24.32 -2.68 6.65
N ASN A 316 -23.99 -3.94 6.30
CA ASN A 316 -24.92 -4.82 5.60
C ASN A 316 -26.19 -5.10 6.42
N GLY A 317 -26.08 -5.19 7.74
CA GLY A 317 -27.24 -5.31 8.63
C GLY A 317 -28.20 -4.11 8.54
N TRP A 318 -27.68 -2.89 8.44
CA TRP A 318 -28.51 -1.69 8.23
C TRP A 318 -29.10 -1.61 6.82
N ILE A 319 -28.34 -2.01 5.81
CA ILE A 319 -28.85 -2.11 4.42
C ILE A 319 -30.06 -3.06 4.36
N LEU A 320 -29.97 -4.22 5.01
CA LEU A 320 -31.05 -5.21 5.05
C LEU A 320 -32.31 -4.72 5.76
N GLN A 321 -32.21 -3.73 6.66
CA GLN A 321 -33.39 -3.11 7.29
C GLN A 321 -34.18 -2.26 6.30
N ASN A 322 -33.58 -1.86 5.18
CA ASN A 322 -34.20 -1.05 4.14
C ASN A 322 -34.87 0.23 4.68
N SER A 323 -34.21 0.87 5.65
CA SER A 323 -34.62 2.14 6.23
C SER A 323 -34.67 3.23 5.17
N ARG A 324 -35.69 4.10 5.26
CA ARG A 324 -35.82 5.27 4.40
C ARG A 324 -34.74 6.29 4.71
N VAL A 325 -34.24 6.94 3.66
CA VAL A 325 -33.28 8.05 3.75
C VAL A 325 -34.05 9.36 3.58
N HIS A 326 -33.87 10.27 4.52
CA HIS A 326 -34.55 11.56 4.56
C HIS A 326 -33.55 12.69 4.36
N ALA A 327 -33.76 13.51 3.34
CA ALA A 327 -33.05 14.77 3.16
C ALA A 327 -33.93 15.92 3.64
N ILE A 328 -33.43 16.72 4.58
CA ILE A 328 -34.15 17.79 5.25
C ILE A 328 -33.34 19.08 5.12
N SER A 329 -33.94 20.12 4.55
CA SER A 329 -33.38 21.48 4.57
C SER A 329 -33.90 22.21 5.79
N THR A 330 -33.00 22.65 6.67
CA THR A 330 -33.33 23.26 7.96
C THR A 330 -32.25 24.27 8.37
N THR A 331 -32.42 24.95 9.50
CA THR A 331 -31.39 25.82 10.06
C THR A 331 -30.28 25.01 10.72
N LEU A 332 -29.07 25.58 10.81
CA LEU A 332 -27.95 24.92 11.48
C LEU A 332 -28.25 24.59 12.95
N ASP A 333 -28.96 25.48 13.66
CA ASP A 333 -29.31 25.28 15.08
C ASP A 333 -30.35 24.17 15.25
N GLU A 334 -31.35 24.10 14.37
CA GLU A 334 -32.33 23.01 14.39
C GLU A 334 -31.67 21.67 14.05
N ALA A 335 -30.81 21.62 13.02
CA ALA A 335 -30.04 20.41 12.71
C ALA A 335 -29.21 19.92 13.91
N ARG A 336 -28.49 20.83 14.60
CA ARG A 336 -27.74 20.51 15.82
C ARG A 336 -28.66 19.98 16.92
N SER A 337 -29.84 20.57 17.11
CA SER A 337 -30.81 20.10 18.11
C SER A 337 -31.34 18.69 17.84
N LEU A 338 -31.38 18.29 16.56
CA LEU A 338 -31.75 16.93 16.12
C LEU A 338 -30.59 15.93 16.24
N GLY A 339 -29.41 16.39 16.68
CA GLY A 339 -28.21 15.57 16.82
C GLY A 339 -27.44 15.41 15.50
N ALA A 340 -27.62 16.30 14.53
CA ALA A 340 -26.87 16.27 13.29
C ALA A 340 -25.38 16.49 13.56
N MET A 341 -24.56 15.59 13.04
CA MET A 341 -23.12 15.77 13.02
C MET A 341 -22.73 16.69 11.86
N ALA A 342 -21.95 17.72 12.18
CA ALA A 342 -21.30 18.55 11.19
C ALA A 342 -19.94 17.94 10.81
N LEU A 343 -19.63 17.92 9.52
CA LEU A 343 -18.27 17.63 9.05
C LEU A 343 -17.31 18.73 9.51
N PHE A 344 -16.19 18.32 10.09
CA PHE A 344 -15.23 19.22 10.73
C PHE A 344 -14.45 20.02 9.68
N GLY A 345 -14.47 21.35 9.78
CA GLY A 345 -13.73 22.25 8.90
C GLY A 345 -14.54 22.90 7.77
N GLU A 346 -15.81 22.54 7.60
CA GLU A 346 -16.70 23.20 6.64
C GLU A 346 -17.36 24.45 7.23
N LYS A 347 -17.55 25.47 6.38
CA LYS A 347 -18.35 26.65 6.70
C LYS A 347 -19.77 26.40 6.22
N TYR A 348 -20.72 26.40 7.15
CA TYR A 348 -22.13 26.23 6.86
C TYR A 348 -22.82 27.59 6.77
N GLY A 349 -23.75 27.72 5.82
CA GLY A 349 -24.69 28.85 5.78
C GLY A 349 -25.80 28.72 6.83
N ASP A 350 -26.71 29.69 6.82
CA ASP A 350 -27.84 29.72 7.77
C ASP A 350 -28.82 28.56 7.55
N ILE A 351 -29.00 28.14 6.29
CA ILE A 351 -29.75 26.96 5.89
C ILE A 351 -28.78 25.85 5.48
N VAL A 352 -28.98 24.68 6.04
CA VAL A 352 -28.17 23.48 5.80
C VAL A 352 -29.06 22.33 5.35
N ARG A 353 -28.47 21.42 4.57
CA ARG A 353 -29.09 20.15 4.21
C ARG A 353 -28.57 19.06 5.13
N MET A 354 -29.48 18.41 5.84
CA MET A 354 -29.21 17.26 6.70
C MET A 354 -29.74 16.00 6.04
N VAL A 355 -28.96 14.93 6.08
CA VAL A 355 -29.35 13.59 5.65
C VAL A 355 -29.49 12.71 6.88
N GLU A 356 -30.67 12.12 7.05
CA GLU A 356 -31.01 11.18 8.11
C GLU A 356 -31.25 9.79 7.54
N ILE A 357 -30.59 8.79 8.12
CA ILE A 357 -30.77 7.37 7.81
C ILE A 357 -31.25 6.66 9.07
N ALA A 358 -32.57 6.61 9.26
CA ALA A 358 -33.21 6.12 10.49
C ALA A 358 -32.54 6.68 11.76
N SER A 359 -32.27 5.83 12.75
CA SER A 359 -31.54 6.18 13.97
C SER A 359 -30.02 5.96 13.85
N VAL A 360 -29.51 5.69 12.65
CA VAL A 360 -28.12 5.26 12.44
C VAL A 360 -27.19 6.44 12.22
N SER A 361 -27.55 7.34 11.30
CA SER A 361 -26.73 8.51 10.98
C SER A 361 -27.63 9.72 10.71
N ARG A 362 -27.15 10.88 11.17
CA ARG A 362 -27.68 12.22 10.91
C ARG A 362 -26.51 13.14 10.64
N GLU A 363 -26.30 13.52 9.40
CA GLU A 363 -25.12 14.27 9.00
C GLU A 363 -25.50 15.44 8.08
N LEU A 364 -24.79 16.56 8.22
CA LEU A 364 -24.91 17.65 7.24
C LEU A 364 -24.22 17.20 5.94
N CYS A 365 -25.01 17.05 4.88
CA CYS A 365 -24.53 16.55 3.61
C CYS A 365 -25.28 17.16 2.42
N GLY A 366 -24.53 17.75 1.50
CA GLY A 366 -25.03 18.31 0.25
C GLY A 366 -25.07 17.31 -0.92
N GLY A 367 -24.70 16.05 -0.71
CA GLY A 367 -24.66 15.06 -1.78
C GLY A 367 -26.01 14.45 -2.15
N THR A 368 -26.00 13.64 -3.21
CA THR A 368 -27.15 12.84 -3.63
C THR A 368 -27.16 11.50 -2.89
N HIS A 369 -28.35 11.00 -2.53
CA HIS A 369 -28.52 9.77 -1.76
C HIS A 369 -29.63 8.91 -2.33
N VAL A 370 -29.53 7.60 -2.08
CA VAL A 370 -30.62 6.66 -2.41
C VAL A 370 -31.85 6.95 -1.58
N ALA A 371 -33.03 6.56 -2.04
CA ALA A 371 -34.27 6.82 -1.30
C ALA A 371 -34.42 5.89 -0.08
N SER A 372 -33.80 4.72 -0.13
CA SER A 372 -33.79 3.72 0.93
C SER A 372 -32.46 2.97 1.00
N SER A 373 -32.03 2.59 2.20
CA SER A 373 -30.75 1.89 2.40
C SER A 373 -30.64 0.56 1.68
N GLY A 374 -31.76 -0.11 1.34
CA GLY A 374 -31.74 -1.35 0.56
C GLY A 374 -31.33 -1.15 -0.90
N GLU A 375 -31.46 0.06 -1.45
CA GLU A 375 -31.00 0.41 -2.81
C GLU A 375 -29.48 0.40 -2.93
N ILE A 376 -28.74 0.42 -1.81
CA ILE A 376 -27.28 0.25 -1.78
C ILE A 376 -26.90 -1.13 -2.34
N GLY A 377 -27.73 -2.16 -2.11
CA GLY A 377 -27.40 -3.54 -2.44
C GLY A 377 -26.25 -4.08 -1.58
N LEU A 378 -25.40 -4.94 -2.15
CA LEU A 378 -24.27 -5.50 -1.42
C LEU A 378 -23.28 -4.40 -1.05
N PHE A 379 -22.83 -4.32 0.20
CA PHE A 379 -21.66 -3.53 0.60
C PHE A 379 -20.49 -4.47 0.83
N HIS A 380 -19.35 -4.19 0.18
CA HIS A 380 -18.13 -4.97 0.40
C HIS A 380 -16.91 -4.09 0.64
N LEU A 381 -16.25 -4.31 1.77
CA LEU A 381 -14.99 -3.67 2.14
C LEU A 381 -13.84 -4.33 1.37
N THR A 382 -13.15 -3.56 0.53
CA THR A 382 -12.07 -4.09 -0.32
C THR A 382 -10.71 -4.03 0.37
N GLY A 383 -10.50 -3.05 1.26
CA GLY A 383 -9.24 -2.95 2.00
C GLY A 383 -9.19 -1.78 2.98
N GLU A 384 -8.22 -1.87 3.87
CA GLU A 384 -7.90 -0.86 4.87
C GLU A 384 -6.39 -0.57 4.84
N THR A 385 -6.01 0.70 4.74
CA THR A 385 -4.61 1.14 4.63
C THR A 385 -4.33 2.40 5.43
N SER A 386 -3.05 2.66 5.76
CA SER A 386 -2.63 3.95 6.32
C SER A 386 -2.49 4.98 5.19
N SER A 387 -3.30 6.05 5.20
CA SER A 387 -3.19 7.13 4.20
C SER A 387 -2.27 8.26 4.65
N ALA A 388 -2.21 8.50 5.96
CA ALA A 388 -1.25 9.37 6.62
C ALA A 388 -1.05 8.88 8.07
N SER A 389 -0.11 9.47 8.80
CA SER A 389 0.01 9.18 10.24
C SER A 389 -1.29 9.58 10.97
N ASN A 390 -1.83 8.64 11.75
CA ASN A 390 -3.11 8.70 12.46
C ASN A 390 -4.33 8.90 11.55
N VAL A 391 -4.22 8.57 10.26
CA VAL A 391 -5.33 8.53 9.32
C VAL A 391 -5.35 7.18 8.63
N ARG A 392 -6.47 6.48 8.77
CA ARG A 392 -6.75 5.21 8.12
C ARG A 392 -7.69 5.46 6.95
N ARG A 393 -7.62 4.61 5.95
CA ARG A 393 -8.42 4.65 4.73
C ARG A 393 -9.10 3.32 4.56
N ILE A 394 -10.42 3.33 4.47
CA ILE A 394 -11.21 2.21 4.00
C ILE A 394 -11.63 2.47 2.56
N GLU A 395 -11.46 1.47 1.71
CA GLU A 395 -12.09 1.40 0.40
C GLU A 395 -13.18 0.32 0.42
N ALA A 396 -14.30 0.61 -0.23
CA ALA A 396 -15.41 -0.32 -0.36
C ALA A 396 -16.13 -0.13 -1.69
N THR A 397 -16.89 -1.14 -2.08
CA THR A 397 -17.76 -1.12 -3.26
C THR A 397 -19.19 -1.39 -2.83
N THR A 398 -20.15 -0.97 -3.64
CA THR A 398 -21.56 -1.29 -3.44
C THR A 398 -22.24 -1.86 -4.67
N GLY A 399 -23.43 -2.43 -4.48
CA GLY A 399 -24.39 -2.73 -5.53
C GLY A 399 -23.83 -3.62 -6.64
N PRO A 400 -24.04 -3.25 -7.93
CA PRO A 400 -23.60 -4.05 -9.07
C PRO A 400 -22.08 -4.29 -9.12
N VAL A 401 -21.26 -3.33 -8.67
CA VAL A 401 -19.79 -3.47 -8.69
C VAL A 401 -19.37 -4.57 -7.73
N SER A 402 -19.93 -4.59 -6.51
CA SER A 402 -19.67 -5.67 -5.56
C SER A 402 -20.19 -7.01 -6.07
N ALA A 403 -21.38 -7.05 -6.66
CA ALA A 403 -21.94 -8.28 -7.23
C ALA A 403 -21.02 -8.87 -8.33
N ALA A 404 -20.48 -8.04 -9.21
CA ALA A 404 -19.52 -8.45 -10.23
C ALA A 404 -18.22 -9.00 -9.62
N LEU A 405 -17.71 -8.35 -8.57
CA LEU A 405 -16.53 -8.82 -7.82
C LEU A 405 -16.75 -10.21 -7.20
N PHE A 406 -17.92 -10.47 -6.59
CA PHE A 406 -18.24 -11.79 -6.05
C PHE A 406 -18.42 -12.85 -7.15
N ALA A 407 -19.03 -12.49 -8.28
CA ALA A 407 -19.15 -13.39 -9.42
C ALA A 407 -17.77 -13.79 -9.98
N GLU A 408 -16.82 -12.86 -10.04
CA GLU A 408 -15.43 -13.12 -10.43
C GLU A 408 -14.74 -14.06 -9.44
N ARG A 409 -14.85 -13.78 -8.14
CA ARG A 409 -14.26 -14.62 -7.08
C ARG A 409 -14.81 -16.04 -7.12
N ASN A 410 -16.13 -16.20 -7.30
CA ASN A 410 -16.75 -17.52 -7.41
C ASN A 410 -16.23 -18.28 -8.64
N ARG A 411 -15.99 -17.60 -9.77
CA ARG A 411 -15.39 -18.23 -10.96
C ARG A 411 -13.97 -18.71 -10.68
N GLN A 412 -13.16 -17.91 -10.01
CA GLN A 412 -11.79 -18.29 -9.61
C GLN A 412 -11.78 -19.47 -8.64
N VAL A 413 -12.69 -19.48 -7.66
CA VAL A 413 -12.84 -20.60 -6.72
C VAL A 413 -13.24 -21.88 -7.46
N ALA A 414 -14.18 -21.81 -8.39
CA ALA A 414 -14.56 -22.95 -9.23
C ALA A 414 -13.40 -23.45 -10.10
N GLU A 415 -12.63 -22.56 -10.72
CA GLU A 415 -11.44 -22.92 -11.51
C GLU A 415 -10.39 -23.64 -10.64
N ILE A 416 -10.11 -23.14 -9.43
CA ILE A 416 -9.20 -23.79 -8.49
C ILE A 416 -9.72 -25.17 -8.06
N SER A 417 -11.03 -25.28 -7.82
CA SER A 417 -11.72 -26.53 -7.49
C SER A 417 -11.50 -27.58 -8.59
N GLU A 418 -11.65 -27.18 -9.86
CA GLU A 418 -11.43 -28.04 -11.03
C GLU A 418 -9.95 -28.46 -11.17
N LEU A 419 -9.01 -27.53 -11.01
CA LEU A 419 -7.57 -27.80 -11.07
C LEU A 419 -7.13 -28.81 -10.00
N LEU A 420 -7.66 -28.67 -8.79
CA LEU A 420 -7.38 -29.57 -7.67
C LEU A 420 -8.20 -30.87 -7.72
N ARG A 421 -9.22 -30.94 -8.59
CA ARG A 421 -10.22 -32.01 -8.64
C ARG A 421 -10.81 -32.30 -7.26
N ALA A 422 -11.12 -31.24 -6.52
CA ALA A 422 -11.60 -31.30 -5.15
C ALA A 422 -12.76 -30.30 -4.97
N PRO A 423 -13.76 -30.58 -4.11
CA PRO A 423 -14.84 -29.63 -3.86
C PRO A 423 -14.30 -28.32 -3.27
N GLU A 424 -15.03 -27.21 -3.47
CA GLU A 424 -14.62 -25.87 -3.01
C GLU A 424 -14.28 -25.83 -1.51
N SER A 425 -15.07 -26.53 -0.69
CA SER A 425 -14.85 -26.63 0.76
C SER A 425 -13.50 -27.27 1.16
N ALA A 426 -12.88 -28.03 0.25
CA ALA A 426 -11.62 -28.73 0.47
C ALA A 426 -10.42 -28.04 -0.21
N ILE A 427 -10.61 -26.90 -0.90
CA ILE A 427 -9.53 -26.21 -1.62
C ILE A 427 -8.35 -25.91 -0.67
N VAL A 428 -8.61 -25.30 0.49
CA VAL A 428 -7.54 -24.88 1.42
C VAL A 428 -6.71 -26.06 1.91
N GLU A 429 -7.36 -27.16 2.29
CA GLU A 429 -6.67 -28.37 2.73
C GLU A 429 -5.84 -29.00 1.59
N ASN A 430 -6.40 -29.05 0.38
CA ASN A 430 -5.70 -29.59 -0.79
C ASN A 430 -4.48 -28.74 -1.17
N VAL A 431 -4.60 -27.41 -1.14
CA VAL A 431 -3.47 -26.50 -1.40
C VAL A 431 -2.38 -26.70 -0.36
N ARG A 432 -2.70 -26.82 0.93
CA ARG A 432 -1.72 -27.11 1.99
C ARG A 432 -1.00 -28.43 1.74
N ARG A 433 -1.76 -29.49 1.42
CA ARG A 433 -1.20 -30.81 1.11
C ARG A 433 -0.31 -30.79 -0.12
N LEU A 434 -0.70 -30.05 -1.16
CA LEU A 434 0.10 -29.88 -2.37
C LEU A 434 1.41 -29.15 -2.07
N ALA A 435 1.36 -28.07 -1.29
CA ALA A 435 2.55 -27.32 -0.87
C ALA A 435 3.53 -28.19 -0.07
N GLU A 436 3.04 -28.97 0.90
CA GLU A 436 3.87 -29.93 1.65
C GLU A 436 4.47 -31.01 0.75
N ARG A 437 3.70 -31.51 -0.23
CA ARG A 437 4.20 -32.49 -1.20
C ARG A 437 5.29 -31.91 -2.11
N VAL A 438 5.13 -30.67 -2.56
CA VAL A 438 6.16 -29.96 -3.34
C VAL A 438 7.45 -29.86 -2.53
N LYS A 439 7.35 -29.42 -1.27
CA LYS A 439 8.50 -29.32 -0.36
C LYS A 439 9.18 -30.66 -0.10
N ASP A 440 8.43 -31.75 0.08
CA ASP A 440 9.02 -33.09 0.24
C ASP A 440 9.68 -33.61 -1.04
N LEU A 441 9.10 -33.33 -2.21
CA LEU A 441 9.70 -33.69 -3.50
C LEU A 441 11.01 -32.92 -3.76
N GLU A 442 11.03 -31.62 -3.50
CA GLU A 442 12.25 -30.79 -3.59
C GLU A 442 13.34 -31.27 -2.61
N ARG A 443 12.94 -31.74 -1.42
CA ARG A 443 13.89 -32.34 -0.48
C ARG A 443 14.46 -33.65 -1.00
N ARG A 444 13.62 -34.52 -1.57
CA ARG A 444 14.05 -35.82 -2.12
C ARG A 444 14.90 -35.69 -3.38
N SER A 445 14.65 -34.71 -4.24
CA SER A 445 15.50 -34.47 -5.41
C SER A 445 16.90 -33.96 -5.04
N ALA A 446 17.06 -33.37 -3.85
CA ALA A 446 18.35 -32.94 -3.32
C ALA A 446 19.13 -34.06 -2.58
N GLU A 447 18.56 -35.25 -2.39
CA GLU A 447 19.26 -36.40 -1.82
C GLU A 447 19.96 -37.20 -2.93
N PRO A 448 21.29 -37.48 -2.83
CA PRO A 448 21.99 -38.30 -3.82
C PRO A 448 21.37 -39.71 -3.88
N THR A 449 21.07 -40.18 -5.09
CA THR A 449 20.48 -41.52 -5.31
C THR A 449 21.43 -42.61 -4.79
N THR A 450 20.86 -43.60 -4.11
CA THR A 450 21.60 -44.70 -3.47
C THR A 450 22.47 -45.47 -4.47
N ASP A 451 22.02 -45.57 -5.72
CA ASP A 451 22.68 -46.30 -6.81
C ASP A 451 24.06 -45.72 -7.16
N HIS A 452 24.21 -44.39 -7.18
CA HIS A 452 25.51 -43.77 -7.46
C HIS A 452 26.53 -44.07 -6.36
N SER A 453 26.07 -44.21 -5.11
CA SER A 453 26.97 -44.51 -3.99
C SER A 453 27.56 -45.92 -4.10
N GLU A 454 26.77 -46.91 -4.52
CA GLU A 454 27.25 -48.30 -4.63
C GLU A 454 28.19 -48.49 -5.82
N ALA A 455 27.89 -47.85 -6.97
CA ALA A 455 28.77 -47.87 -8.13
C ALA A 455 30.15 -47.25 -7.81
N LEU A 456 30.18 -46.11 -7.11
CA LEU A 456 31.43 -45.46 -6.71
C LEU A 456 32.24 -46.27 -5.69
N LEU A 457 31.59 -47.02 -4.81
CA LEU A 457 32.28 -47.94 -3.89
C LEU A 457 32.93 -49.10 -4.65
N ALA A 458 32.25 -49.64 -5.67
CA ALA A 458 32.80 -50.69 -6.52
C ALA A 458 33.96 -50.20 -7.40
N ALA A 459 33.98 -48.92 -7.76
CA ALA A 459 35.05 -48.28 -8.53
C ALA A 459 36.32 -47.93 -7.70
N ALA A 460 36.31 -48.16 -6.38
CA ALA A 460 37.44 -47.83 -5.53
C ALA A 460 38.69 -48.68 -5.85
N THR A 461 39.80 -48.00 -6.15
CA THR A 461 41.09 -48.65 -6.45
C THR A 461 42.11 -48.41 -5.34
N PRO A 462 42.88 -49.42 -4.91
CA PRO A 462 43.92 -49.22 -3.90
C PRO A 462 45.16 -48.55 -4.51
N ILE A 463 45.52 -47.37 -3.99
CA ILE A 463 46.74 -46.63 -4.36
C ILE A 463 47.56 -46.43 -3.10
N GLY A 464 48.77 -46.98 -3.05
CA GLY A 464 49.61 -46.89 -1.84
C GLY A 464 48.95 -47.46 -0.58
N GLY A 465 48.05 -48.44 -0.71
CA GLY A 465 47.28 -49.02 0.39
C GLY A 465 46.05 -48.21 0.85
N VAL A 466 45.72 -47.10 0.17
CA VAL A 466 44.53 -46.27 0.45
C VAL A 466 43.47 -46.52 -0.62
N PRO A 467 42.19 -46.74 -0.27
CA PRO A 467 41.10 -46.75 -1.26
C PRO A 467 40.91 -45.36 -1.88
N VAL A 468 40.97 -45.30 -3.21
CA VAL A 468 40.83 -44.06 -3.98
C VAL A 468 39.70 -44.20 -4.99
N VAL A 469 38.83 -43.19 -5.03
CA VAL A 469 37.76 -43.04 -6.04
C VAL A 469 37.97 -41.73 -6.78
N VAL A 470 38.11 -41.79 -8.10
CA VAL A 470 38.19 -40.60 -8.97
C VAL A 470 37.31 -40.83 -10.18
N GLU A 471 36.08 -40.30 -10.15
CA GLU A 471 35.05 -40.64 -11.14
C GLU A 471 34.15 -39.45 -11.49
N PRO A 472 33.68 -39.37 -12.76
CA PRO A 472 32.61 -38.45 -13.13
C PRO A 472 31.26 -38.99 -12.66
N VAL A 473 30.35 -38.08 -12.34
CA VAL A 473 28.96 -38.37 -11.96
C VAL A 473 28.04 -37.50 -12.80
N GLU A 474 26.98 -38.08 -13.33
CA GLU A 474 26.08 -37.37 -14.24
C GLU A 474 25.10 -36.45 -13.49
N GLU A 475 24.93 -35.23 -14.02
CA GLU A 475 23.86 -34.27 -13.73
C GLU A 475 23.65 -33.84 -12.24
N LEU A 476 24.63 -34.05 -11.36
CA LEU A 476 24.54 -33.57 -9.97
C LEU A 476 24.99 -32.12 -9.82
N ASP A 477 24.23 -31.33 -9.05
CA ASP A 477 24.67 -30.01 -8.57
C ASP A 477 25.78 -30.12 -7.51
N ALA A 478 26.41 -28.99 -7.16
CA ALA A 478 27.49 -28.96 -6.18
C ALA A 478 27.12 -29.55 -4.80
N LYS A 479 25.87 -29.36 -4.36
CA LYS A 479 25.41 -29.79 -3.03
C LYS A 479 25.20 -31.30 -3.00
N ALA A 480 24.56 -31.86 -4.02
CA ALA A 480 24.36 -33.29 -4.16
C ALA A 480 25.70 -34.02 -4.37
N LEU A 481 26.61 -33.45 -5.16
CA LEU A 481 27.96 -34.01 -5.38
C LEU A 481 28.78 -34.06 -4.09
N LEU A 482 28.71 -33.00 -3.27
CA LEU A 482 29.36 -32.96 -1.95
C LEU A 482 28.84 -34.06 -1.03
N ALA A 483 27.51 -34.16 -0.90
CA ALA A 483 26.85 -35.16 -0.06
C ALA A 483 27.16 -36.61 -0.52
N LEU A 484 27.28 -36.84 -1.83
CA LEU A 484 27.69 -38.13 -2.39
C LEU A 484 29.15 -38.45 -2.02
N SER A 485 30.06 -37.47 -2.16
CA SER A 485 31.48 -37.65 -1.79
C SER A 485 31.65 -38.03 -0.32
N ASP A 486 30.90 -37.37 0.57
CA ASP A 486 30.92 -37.63 2.02
C ASP A 486 30.45 -39.05 2.32
N ARG A 487 29.36 -39.48 1.70
CA ARG A 487 28.81 -40.83 1.89
C ARG A 487 29.77 -41.92 1.43
N VAL A 488 30.39 -41.76 0.26
CA VAL A 488 31.37 -42.72 -0.28
C VAL A 488 32.62 -42.77 0.61
N ARG A 489 33.17 -41.61 0.99
CA ARG A 489 34.34 -41.51 1.87
C ARG A 489 34.08 -42.10 3.26
N GLN A 490 32.89 -41.90 3.82
CA GLN A 490 32.52 -42.49 5.11
C GLN A 490 32.46 -44.03 5.05
N LYS A 491 31.91 -44.60 3.97
CA LYS A 491 31.84 -46.05 3.79
C LYS A 491 33.20 -46.70 3.50
N LEU A 492 34.10 -46.01 2.80
CA LEU A 492 35.47 -46.48 2.52
C LEU A 492 36.43 -46.27 3.69
N GLY A 493 36.08 -45.44 4.67
CA GLY A 493 36.92 -45.17 5.85
C GLY A 493 38.06 -44.20 5.55
N ASP A 494 39.30 -44.67 5.67
CA ASP A 494 40.52 -43.88 5.43
C ASP A 494 40.85 -43.85 3.92
N ALA A 495 40.11 -43.01 3.20
CA ALA A 495 40.06 -42.99 1.74
C ALA A 495 40.19 -41.57 1.15
N ALA A 496 40.49 -41.50 -0.15
CA ALA A 496 40.43 -40.26 -0.93
C ALA A 496 39.40 -40.37 -2.05
N VAL A 497 38.45 -39.44 -2.09
CA VAL A 497 37.35 -39.41 -3.07
C VAL A 497 37.39 -38.08 -3.80
N VAL A 498 37.50 -38.12 -5.13
CA VAL A 498 37.39 -36.94 -6.01
C VAL A 498 36.29 -37.20 -7.02
N LEU A 499 35.24 -36.40 -6.98
CA LEU A 499 34.10 -36.52 -7.89
C LEU A 499 33.95 -35.25 -8.71
N GLY A 500 33.48 -35.40 -9.95
CA GLY A 500 33.13 -34.27 -10.79
C GLY A 500 31.82 -34.49 -11.51
N SER A 501 31.05 -33.42 -11.70
CA SER A 501 29.77 -33.45 -12.40
C SER A 501 29.67 -32.29 -13.38
N SER A 502 28.96 -32.51 -14.48
CA SER A 502 28.55 -31.45 -15.39
C SER A 502 27.04 -31.30 -15.37
N THR A 503 26.54 -30.14 -14.95
CA THR A 503 25.12 -29.80 -14.97
C THR A 503 24.95 -28.35 -15.43
N GLU A 504 23.92 -28.06 -16.22
CA GLU A 504 23.59 -26.71 -16.73
C GLU A 504 24.78 -25.97 -17.41
N GLY A 505 25.65 -26.71 -18.12
CA GLY A 505 26.81 -26.14 -18.81
C GLY A 505 27.94 -25.67 -17.89
N ARG A 506 27.92 -26.05 -16.61
CA ARG A 506 29.00 -25.81 -15.64
C ARG A 506 29.54 -27.11 -15.09
N VAL A 507 30.78 -27.07 -14.62
CA VAL A 507 31.43 -28.19 -13.93
C VAL A 507 31.41 -27.94 -12.44
N HIS A 508 31.11 -28.97 -11.66
CA HIS A 508 31.27 -29.03 -10.21
C HIS A 508 32.31 -30.09 -9.86
N LEU A 509 33.24 -29.77 -8.95
CA LEU A 509 34.29 -30.66 -8.49
C LEU A 509 34.29 -30.71 -6.96
N VAL A 510 34.46 -31.89 -6.39
CA VAL A 510 34.58 -32.11 -4.95
C VAL A 510 35.72 -33.08 -4.69
N ALA A 511 36.62 -32.74 -3.75
CA ALA A 511 37.54 -33.72 -3.16
C ALA A 511 37.27 -33.84 -1.66
N ASN A 512 37.30 -35.09 -1.19
CA ASN A 512 37.08 -35.48 0.19
C ASN A 512 38.14 -36.51 0.57
N VAL A 513 39.02 -36.14 1.48
CA VAL A 513 40.21 -36.91 1.87
C VAL A 513 40.17 -37.12 3.37
N ALA A 514 40.23 -38.38 3.79
CA ALA A 514 40.26 -38.73 5.21
C ALA A 514 41.54 -38.19 5.90
N GLU A 515 41.45 -37.88 7.19
CA GLU A 515 42.56 -37.29 7.95
C GLU A 515 43.84 -38.14 7.95
N GLY A 516 43.71 -39.47 7.95
CA GLY A 516 44.85 -40.39 7.86
C GLY A 516 45.58 -40.30 6.52
N VAL A 517 44.84 -40.07 5.43
CA VAL A 517 45.39 -39.83 4.09
C VAL A 517 45.99 -38.42 3.96
N VAL A 518 45.39 -37.40 4.60
CA VAL A 518 45.97 -36.05 4.66
C VAL A 518 47.33 -36.07 5.38
N ALA A 519 47.47 -36.84 6.46
CA ALA A 519 48.74 -37.01 7.16
C ALA A 519 49.84 -37.64 6.29
N ARG A 520 49.47 -38.29 5.17
CA ARG A 520 50.40 -38.82 4.16
C ARG A 520 50.76 -37.80 3.06
N GLY A 521 50.33 -36.55 3.20
CA GLY A 521 50.69 -35.43 2.32
C GLY A 521 49.70 -35.18 1.18
N LEU A 522 48.54 -35.84 1.16
CA LEU A 522 47.50 -35.62 0.15
C LEU A 522 46.42 -34.68 0.65
N GLU A 523 46.38 -33.44 0.15
CA GLU A 523 45.36 -32.45 0.55
C GLU A 523 44.25 -32.30 -0.49
N ALA A 524 42.99 -32.28 -0.04
CA ALA A 524 41.81 -32.08 -0.89
C ALA A 524 41.85 -30.74 -1.64
N GLY A 525 42.37 -29.69 -0.99
CA GLY A 525 42.51 -28.36 -1.57
C GLY A 525 43.38 -28.33 -2.82
N ASP A 526 44.49 -29.07 -2.81
CA ASP A 526 45.43 -29.14 -3.93
C ASP A 526 44.85 -29.91 -5.12
N LEU A 527 44.17 -31.03 -4.84
CA LEU A 527 43.51 -31.85 -5.86
C LEU A 527 42.44 -31.07 -6.62
N VAL A 528 41.62 -30.32 -5.89
CA VAL A 528 40.52 -29.55 -6.47
C VAL A 528 41.02 -28.32 -7.22
N LYS A 529 42.07 -27.64 -6.74
CA LYS A 529 42.68 -26.53 -7.48
C LYS A 529 43.26 -26.98 -8.81
N LEU A 530 44.02 -28.08 -8.80
CA LEU A 530 44.59 -28.68 -10.00
C LEU A 530 43.50 -29.03 -11.02
N ALA A 531 42.44 -29.70 -10.58
CA ALA A 531 41.33 -30.09 -11.44
C ALA A 531 40.54 -28.85 -11.94
N ALA A 532 40.35 -27.83 -11.11
CA ALA A 532 39.60 -26.62 -11.45
C ALA A 532 40.29 -25.77 -12.52
N GLU A 533 41.62 -25.67 -12.48
CA GLU A 533 42.39 -24.94 -13.49
C GLU A 533 42.17 -25.51 -14.91
N ILE A 534 42.09 -26.83 -15.03
CA ILE A 534 41.88 -27.54 -16.30
C ILE A 534 40.50 -27.23 -16.89
N VAL A 535 39.45 -27.20 -16.06
CA VAL A 535 38.08 -26.86 -16.48
C VAL A 535 37.80 -25.34 -16.52
N GLY A 536 38.84 -24.51 -16.45
CA GLY A 536 38.75 -23.05 -16.58
C GLY A 536 38.02 -22.38 -15.42
N GLY A 537 38.27 -22.85 -14.20
CA GLY A 537 37.58 -22.43 -12.99
C GLY A 537 38.48 -22.29 -11.77
N GLY A 538 37.87 -22.28 -10.59
CA GLY A 538 38.57 -22.09 -9.33
C GLY A 538 37.78 -22.60 -8.14
N GLY A 539 38.49 -22.86 -7.04
CA GLY A 539 37.88 -23.33 -5.81
C GLY A 539 38.87 -23.45 -4.66
N GLY A 540 38.41 -24.03 -3.56
CA GLY A 540 39.17 -24.11 -2.33
C GLY A 540 38.44 -24.88 -1.24
N GLY A 541 39.13 -25.03 -0.12
CA GLY A 541 38.61 -25.75 1.03
C GLY A 541 39.70 -26.04 2.04
N ARG A 542 39.36 -26.91 2.99
CA ARG A 542 40.26 -27.40 4.04
C ARG A 542 41.00 -28.66 3.54
N PRO A 543 42.11 -29.06 4.19
CA PRO A 543 42.90 -30.23 3.75
C PRO A 543 42.10 -31.52 3.58
N THR A 544 41.02 -31.70 4.33
CA THR A 544 40.15 -32.89 4.24
C THR A 544 39.00 -32.75 3.25
N MET A 545 38.65 -31.54 2.81
CA MET A 545 37.49 -31.32 1.95
C MET A 545 37.59 -30.00 1.19
N ALA A 546 37.45 -30.06 -0.13
CA ALA A 546 37.46 -28.89 -1.00
C ALA A 546 36.46 -29.02 -2.16
N GLN A 547 36.05 -27.86 -2.68
CA GLN A 547 35.09 -27.76 -3.77
C GLN A 547 35.53 -26.71 -4.79
N ALA A 548 35.23 -26.94 -6.07
CA ALA A 548 35.44 -25.97 -7.14
C ALA A 548 34.33 -26.01 -8.18
N GLY A 549 34.27 -24.94 -8.96
CA GLY A 549 33.45 -24.87 -10.17
C GLY A 549 34.31 -24.57 -11.39
N GLY A 550 33.86 -25.04 -12.57
CA GLY A 550 34.50 -24.83 -13.88
C GLY A 550 33.49 -24.43 -14.96
N ARG A 551 34.00 -23.92 -16.08
CA ARG A 551 33.20 -23.43 -17.22
C ARG A 551 33.30 -24.32 -18.45
N ASP A 552 34.19 -25.31 -18.46
CA ASP A 552 34.46 -26.18 -19.60
C ASP A 552 34.15 -27.66 -19.29
N PRO A 553 32.91 -28.12 -19.49
CA PRO A 553 32.52 -29.52 -19.29
C PRO A 553 33.30 -30.53 -20.12
N ALA A 554 33.79 -30.14 -21.31
CA ALA A 554 34.51 -31.05 -22.19
C ALA A 554 35.86 -31.52 -21.59
N LYS A 555 36.39 -30.75 -20.64
CA LYS A 555 37.66 -31.04 -19.94
C LYS A 555 37.50 -31.75 -18.60
N LEU A 556 36.27 -32.12 -18.21
CA LEU A 556 36.02 -32.79 -16.94
C LEU A 556 36.82 -34.11 -16.81
N GLY A 557 36.88 -34.90 -17.87
CA GLY A 557 37.67 -36.14 -17.89
C GLY A 557 39.17 -35.89 -17.70
N GLU A 558 39.71 -34.84 -18.31
CA GLU A 558 41.12 -34.43 -18.17
C GLU A 558 41.42 -33.96 -16.74
N ALA A 559 40.50 -33.19 -16.14
CA ALA A 559 40.64 -32.70 -14.77
C ALA A 559 40.65 -33.83 -13.73
N LEU A 560 39.78 -34.83 -13.89
CA LEU A 560 39.75 -36.01 -13.03
C LEU A 560 40.99 -36.88 -13.23
N ALA A 561 41.48 -37.04 -14.46
CA ALA A 561 42.72 -37.75 -14.73
C ALA A 561 43.93 -37.07 -14.05
N ALA A 562 44.02 -35.74 -14.12
CA ALA A 562 45.08 -34.99 -13.44
C ALA A 562 45.03 -35.14 -11.92
N ALA A 563 43.83 -35.12 -11.33
CA ALA A 563 43.65 -35.40 -9.90
C ALA A 563 44.11 -36.83 -9.55
N ARG A 564 43.76 -37.84 -10.36
CA ARG A 564 44.22 -39.22 -10.17
C ARG A 564 45.74 -39.34 -10.23
N THR A 565 46.40 -38.77 -11.23
CA THR A 565 47.86 -38.77 -11.35
C THR A 565 48.54 -38.08 -10.17
N ARG A 566 47.96 -36.99 -9.65
CA ARG A 566 48.47 -36.32 -8.45
C ARG A 566 48.36 -37.22 -7.21
N ILE A 567 47.27 -37.95 -7.06
CA ILE A 567 47.08 -38.91 -5.95
C ILE A 567 48.12 -40.03 -6.04
N GLU A 568 48.34 -40.60 -7.22
CA GLU A 568 49.36 -41.62 -7.46
C GLU A 568 50.75 -41.11 -7.06
N GLY A 569 51.16 -39.94 -7.56
CA GLY A 569 52.48 -39.37 -7.25
C GLY A 569 52.72 -38.98 -5.79
N VAL A 570 51.67 -38.89 -4.96
CA VAL A 570 51.78 -38.61 -3.51
C VAL A 570 51.72 -39.90 -2.68
N LEU A 571 50.90 -40.87 -3.09
CA LEU A 571 50.63 -42.07 -2.29
C LEU A 571 51.44 -43.30 -2.72
N GLY A 572 52.05 -43.34 -3.92
CA GLY A 572 52.84 -44.47 -4.41
C GLY A 572 53.62 -44.18 -5.68
#